data_AF-A0A920MUD3-F1
#
_entry.id   AF-A0A920MUD3-F1
#
_cell.length_a   1.000
_cell.length_b   1.000
_cell.length_c   1.000
_cell.angle_alpha   90.00
_cell.angle_beta   90.00
_cell.angle_gamma   90.00
#
_symmetry.space_group_name_H-M   'P 1'
#
loop_
_entity.id
_entity.type
_entity.pdbx_description
1 polymer ?
#
loop_
_entity_poly.entity_id
_entity_poly.type
_entity_poly.pdbx_seq_one_letter_code
_entity_poly.pdbx_strand_id
1 'polypeptide(L)' 'MKERPSFLICGKEIGNPETKGSLIRTAAAASAEGIIFTKSSVDLYNPKTVRASAGQYLEFLLCAQCDPLIV' A
#
# COMPACT_ATOMS: atom_id res chain seq x y z
N MET A 1 -20.02 -2.90 -10.61
CA MET A 1 -19.05 -2.53 -9.55
C MET A 1 -19.05 -3.68 -8.55
N LYS A 2 -17.90 -4.33 -8.29
CA LYS A 2 -17.83 -5.42 -7.29
C LYS A 2 -18.09 -4.81 -5.91
N GLU A 3 -18.95 -5.43 -5.09
CA GLU A 3 -19.27 -4.92 -3.74
C GLU A 3 -18.12 -5.08 -2.75
N ARG A 4 -17.19 -6.01 -2.98
CA ARG A 4 -16.05 -6.28 -2.11
C ARG A 4 -14.80 -6.63 -2.91
N PRO A 5 -13.63 -6.11 -2.51
CA PRO A 5 -12.37 -6.51 -3.12
C PRO A 5 -12.13 -8.00 -2.87
N SER A 6 -11.73 -8.72 -3.91
CA SER A 6 -11.41 -10.15 -3.87
C SER A 6 -9.94 -10.43 -3.58
N PHE A 7 -9.06 -9.45 -3.79
CA PHE A 7 -7.63 -9.60 -3.52
C PHE A 7 -7.02 -8.31 -2.97
N LEU A 8 -6.49 -8.39 -1.75
CA LEU A 8 -5.82 -7.31 -1.04
C LEU A 8 -4.46 -7.76 -0.53
N ILE A 9 -3.54 -6.80 -0.40
CA ILE A 9 -2.25 -7.01 0.25
C ILE A 9 -2.19 -6.19 1.54
N CYS A 10 -1.62 -6.75 2.59
CA CYS A 10 -1.46 -6.07 3.88
C CYS A 10 0.01 -6.02 4.30
N GLY A 11 0.52 -4.83 4.56
CA GLY A 11 1.86 -4.58 5.09
C GLY A 11 1.82 -4.16 6.57
N LYS A 12 2.42 -4.95 7.45
CA LYS A 12 2.51 -4.64 8.88
C LYS A 12 3.91 -4.14 9.24
N GLU A 13 3.97 -3.02 9.96
CA GLU A 13 5.20 -2.47 10.55
C GLU A 13 6.33 -2.27 9.53
N ILE A 14 6.00 -1.77 8.34
CA ILE A 14 6.99 -1.50 7.29
C ILE A 14 7.82 -0.28 7.68
N GLY A 15 9.06 -0.54 8.11
CA GLY A 15 9.94 0.46 8.72
C GLY A 15 10.74 1.34 7.76
N ASN A 16 10.77 1.04 6.46
CA ASN A 16 11.51 1.83 5.47
C ASN A 16 10.65 2.21 4.24
N PRO A 17 10.85 3.42 3.68
CA PRO A 17 10.12 3.87 2.48
C PRO A 17 10.32 2.95 1.27
N GLU A 18 11.52 2.37 1.14
CA GLU A 18 11.90 1.53 0.00
C GLU A 18 11.10 0.23 -0.05
N THR A 19 10.97 -0.50 1.08
CA THR A 19 10.14 -1.71 1.13
C THR A 19 8.67 -1.35 0.92
N LYS A 20 8.21 -0.23 1.47
CA LYS A 20 6.82 0.22 1.30
C LYS A 20 6.50 0.50 -0.17
N GLY A 21 7.38 1.24 -0.86
CA GLY A 21 7.28 1.47 -2.30
C GLY A 21 7.40 0.19 -3.13
N SER A 22 8.27 -0.74 -2.73
CA SER A 22 8.38 -2.04 -3.38
C SER A 22 7.10 -2.86 -3.27
N LEU A 23 6.47 -2.90 -2.09
CA LEU A 23 5.18 -3.57 -1.89
C LEU A 23 4.05 -2.95 -2.72
N ILE A 24 4.03 -1.62 -2.88
CA ILE A 24 3.09 -0.92 -3.77
C ILE A 24 3.27 -1.40 -5.23
N ARG A 25 4.52 -1.49 -5.71
CA ARG A 25 4.80 -2.03 -7.06
C ARG A 25 4.40 -3.49 -7.20
N THR A 26 4.67 -4.31 -6.18
CA THR A 26 4.26 -5.71 -6.16
C THR A 26 2.75 -5.86 -6.19
N ALA A 27 2.01 -5.03 -5.44
CA ALA A 27 0.56 -5.03 -5.44
C ALA A 27 -0.01 -4.72 -6.82
N ALA A 28 0.51 -3.69 -7.49
CA ALA A 28 0.14 -3.36 -8.86
C ALA A 28 0.45 -4.51 -9.83
N ALA A 29 1.66 -5.08 -9.76
CA ALA A 29 2.07 -6.20 -10.60
C ALA A 29 1.24 -7.48 -10.35
N ALA A 30 0.79 -7.69 -9.11
CA ALA A 30 -0.07 -8.80 -8.74
C ALA A 30 -1.56 -8.56 -9.07
N SER A 31 -1.92 -7.40 -9.63
CA SER A 31 -3.32 -7.00 -9.87
C SER A 31 -4.16 -7.02 -8.59
N ALA A 32 -3.56 -6.65 -7.46
CA ALA A 32 -4.29 -6.44 -6.22
C ALA A 32 -5.25 -5.25 -6.36
N GLU A 33 -6.43 -5.36 -5.76
CA GLU A 33 -7.44 -4.29 -5.80
C GLU A 33 -7.12 -3.17 -4.78
N GLY A 34 -6.16 -3.42 -3.87
CA GLY A 34 -5.70 -2.47 -2.88
C GLY A 34 -4.55 -3.00 -2.02
N ILE A 35 -3.88 -2.08 -1.32
CA ILE A 35 -2.90 -2.40 -0.29
C ILE A 35 -3.20 -1.60 0.99
N ILE A 36 -3.11 -2.26 2.13
CA ILE A 36 -3.34 -1.66 3.44
C ILE A 36 -2.05 -1.75 4.24
N PHE A 37 -1.68 -0.66 4.89
CA PHE A 37 -0.55 -0.61 5.82
C PHE A 37 -1.02 -0.34 7.24
N THR A 38 -0.32 -0.86 8.23
CA THR A 38 -0.56 -0.46 9.62
C THR A 38 -0.10 0.98 9.86
N LYS A 39 -0.76 1.70 10.79
CA LYS A 39 -0.32 3.04 11.23
C LYS A 39 1.13 3.08 11.73
N SER A 40 1.63 1.99 12.29
CA SER A 40 3.04 1.85 12.71
C SER A 40 4.05 1.83 11.55
N SER A 41 3.59 1.68 10.31
CA SER A 41 4.47 1.73 9.13
C SER A 41 4.88 3.17 8.80
N VAL A 42 6.00 3.33 8.08
CA VAL A 42 6.44 4.61 7.51
C VAL A 42 5.30 5.29 6.75
N ASP A 43 5.18 6.61 6.81
CA ASP A 43 4.11 7.35 6.13
C ASP A 43 4.02 7.05 4.61
N LEU A 44 2.79 6.85 4.12
CA LEU A 44 2.46 6.71 2.70
C LEU A 44 2.84 7.96 1.89
N TYR A 45 2.66 9.16 2.47
CA TYR A 45 2.90 10.43 1.79
C TYR A 45 4.36 10.90 1.87
N ASN A 46 5.23 10.12 2.53
CA ASN A 46 6.65 10.41 2.56
C ASN A 46 7.20 10.48 1.12
N PRO A 47 7.91 11.55 0.73
CA PRO A 47 8.45 11.71 -0.62
C PRO A 47 9.30 10.52 -1.10
N LYS A 48 10.00 9.86 -0.18
CA LYS A 48 10.78 8.64 -0.49
C LYS A 48 9.88 7.45 -0.82
N THR A 49 8.76 7.29 -0.11
CA THR A 49 7.76 6.25 -0.37
C THR A 49 7.10 6.48 -1.72
N VAL A 50 6.66 7.73 -1.98
CA VAL A 50 6.04 8.12 -3.25
C VAL A 50 6.98 7.86 -4.42
N ARG A 51 8.25 8.27 -4.31
CA ARG A 51 9.27 8.00 -5.33
C ARG A 51 9.53 6.50 -5.53
N ALA A 52 9.64 5.73 -4.46
CA ALA A 52 9.91 4.30 -4.51
C ALA A 52 8.76 3.49 -5.11
N SER A 53 7.52 4.02 -5.11
CA SER A 53 6.35 3.40 -5.74
C SER A 53 6.36 3.43 -7.28
N ALA A 54 7.28 4.19 -7.89
CA ALA A 54 7.38 4.34 -9.35
C ALA A 54 6.05 4.75 -10.04
N GLY A 55 5.28 5.65 -9.41
CA GLY A 55 4.03 6.18 -9.97
C GLY A 55 2.79 5.32 -9.67
N GLN A 56 2.95 4.06 -9.26
CA GLN A 56 1.83 3.15 -8.98
C GLN A 56 0.96 3.60 -7.81
N TYR A 57 1.52 4.39 -6.89
CA TYR A 57 0.77 5.03 -5.83
C TYR A 57 -0.31 6.01 -6.36
N LEU A 58 -0.09 6.66 -7.51
CA LEU A 58 -1.00 7.65 -8.09
C LEU A 58 -2.01 7.03 -9.07
N GLU A 59 -1.62 5.94 -9.72
CA GLU A 59 -2.27 5.46 -10.93
C GLU A 59 -3.42 4.47 -10.62
N PHE A 60 -3.24 3.54 -9.69
CA PHE A 60 -4.19 2.43 -9.58
C PHE A 60 -4.17 1.65 -8.26
N LEU A 61 -3.96 2.29 -7.10
CA LEU A 61 -3.92 1.54 -5.84
C LEU A 61 -4.70 2.23 -4.72
N LEU A 62 -5.73 1.56 -4.23
CA LEU A 62 -6.35 1.89 -2.95
C LEU A 62 -5.32 1.67 -1.84
N CYS A 63 -4.55 2.70 -1.51
CA CYS A 63 -3.54 2.69 -0.45
C CYS A 63 -4.12 3.29 0.82
N ALA A 64 -4.38 2.45 1.81
CA ALA A 64 -4.85 2.92 3.12
C ALA A 64 -3.81 2.66 4.21
N GLN A 65 -3.80 3.52 5.21
CA GLN A 65 -3.03 3.30 6.43
C GLN A 65 -4.01 3.24 7.60
N CYS A 66 -4.26 2.04 8.12
CA CYS A 66 -5.33 1.75 9.07
C CYS A 66 -4.79 1.26 10.41
N ASP A 67 -5.59 1.44 11.47
CA ASP A 67 -5.33 0.80 12.76
C ASP A 67 -5.62 -0.70 12.66
N PRO A 68 -4.76 -1.59 13.19
CA PRO A 68 -4.98 -3.03 13.14
C PRO A 68 -6.21 -3.51 13.93
N LEU A 69 -6.91 -2.61 14.66
CA LEU A 69 -8.16 -2.89 15.38
C LEU A 69 -9.44 -2.55 14.59
N ILE A 70 -9.34 -2.02 13.36
CA ILE A 70 -10.50 -1.50 12.58
C ILE A 70 -10.51 -2.04 11.14
N VAL A 71 -10.12 -3.30 10.92
CA VAL A 71 -10.29 -3.98 9.62
C VAL A 71 -11.15 -5.21 9.79
#